data_AF-A0AAE4VM34-F1
#
_entry.id   AF-A0AAE4VM34-F1
#
_cell.length_a   1.000
_cell.length_b   1.000
_cell.length_c   1.000
_cell.angle_alpha   90.00
_cell.angle_beta   90.00
_cell.angle_gamma   90.00
#
_symmetry.space_group_name_H-M   'P 1'
#
loop_
_entity.id
_entity.type
_entity.pdbx_description
1 polymer ?
#
loop_
_entity_poly.entity_id
_entity_poly.type
_entity_poly.pdbx_seq_one_letter_code
_entity_poly.pdbx_strand_id
1 'polypeptide(L)'
;MPTSKTVYPLLPKAIAMWLIQNTTLTFNQIADFCGIHTLEIKVIADGEGSRSVVSYSPVSSKQLTWEEIKRGENDPTYKIKVSDSLKNIIIEENKRLKKKYTPLKQRKCRRNGIMWLINRYPEIPDKEIAKLLSSTKTTVSSIRDRTYWDMSNITPRDPVLLGLCHQKDVNALKEKYVTNNRSK
;
A
#
# COMPACT_ATOMS: atom_id res chain seq x y z
N MET A 1 8.56 -24.90 3.56
CA MET A 1 7.79 -24.90 2.30
C MET A 1 7.38 -23.47 1.99
N PRO A 2 7.66 -22.92 0.80
CA PRO A 2 7.19 -21.59 0.45
C PRO A 2 5.68 -21.67 0.25
N THR A 3 4.90 -21.13 1.20
CA THR A 3 3.47 -20.93 1.02
C THR A 3 3.29 -19.97 -0.14
N SER A 4 3.00 -20.48 -1.35
CA SER A 4 2.62 -19.63 -2.47
C SER A 4 1.44 -18.82 -2.00
N LYS A 5 1.57 -17.48 -1.93
CA LYS A 5 0.45 -16.62 -1.57
C LYS A 5 -0.69 -16.89 -2.55
N THR A 6 -1.72 -17.58 -2.09
CA THR A 6 -2.97 -17.76 -2.83
C THR A 6 -3.60 -16.38 -2.98
N VAL A 7 -3.78 -15.95 -4.23
CA VAL A 7 -4.41 -14.67 -4.53
C VAL A 7 -5.89 -14.95 -4.70
N TYR A 8 -6.71 -14.34 -3.85
CA TYR A 8 -8.16 -14.47 -3.88
C TYR A 8 -8.78 -13.36 -4.74
N PRO A 9 -9.95 -13.61 -5.34
CA PRO A 9 -10.70 -12.60 -6.09
C PRO A 9 -11.22 -11.49 -5.16
N LEU A 10 -11.42 -10.30 -5.71
CA LEU A 10 -12.00 -9.18 -4.96
C LEU A 10 -13.50 -9.40 -4.77
N LEU A 11 -14.06 -8.98 -3.63
CA LEU A 11 -15.49 -9.19 -3.32
C LEU A 11 -15.92 -10.67 -3.39
N PRO A 12 -15.29 -11.55 -2.58
CA PRO A 12 -15.41 -13.00 -2.76
C PRO A 12 -16.85 -13.51 -2.57
N LYS A 13 -17.67 -12.88 -1.72
CA LYS A 13 -19.09 -13.25 -1.53
C LYS A 13 -19.96 -12.93 -2.75
N ALA A 14 -19.76 -11.77 -3.38
CA ALA A 14 -20.52 -11.34 -4.55
C ALA A 14 -20.17 -12.19 -5.79
N ILE A 15 -18.88 -12.53 -5.92
CA ILE A 15 -18.39 -13.41 -6.99
C ILE A 15 -18.84 -14.86 -6.77
N ALA A 16 -18.79 -15.36 -5.54
CA ALA A 16 -19.32 -16.69 -5.21
C ALA A 16 -20.79 -16.81 -5.60
N MET A 17 -21.62 -15.81 -5.26
CA MET A 17 -23.03 -15.78 -5.65
C MET A 17 -23.23 -15.78 -7.17
N TRP A 18 -22.42 -15.00 -7.91
CA TRP A 18 -22.48 -15.00 -9.37
C TRP A 18 -22.08 -16.36 -9.95
N LEU A 19 -21.01 -16.99 -9.44
CA LEU A 19 -20.55 -18.30 -9.91
C LEU A 19 -21.61 -19.38 -9.65
N ILE A 20 -22.24 -19.41 -8.47
CA ILE A 20 -23.31 -20.36 -8.14
C ILE A 20 -24.49 -20.22 -9.12
N GLN A 21 -24.83 -18.99 -9.53
CA GLN A 21 -25.99 -18.73 -10.41
C GLN A 21 -25.71 -18.94 -11.90
N ASN A 22 -24.46 -18.77 -12.34
CA ASN A 22 -24.12 -18.69 -13.77
C ASN A 22 -23.20 -19.83 -14.26
N THR A 23 -22.75 -20.73 -13.38
CA THR A 23 -21.82 -21.82 -13.72
C THR A 23 -22.25 -23.13 -13.06
N THR A 24 -21.78 -24.26 -13.59
CA THR A 24 -22.03 -25.60 -13.02
C THR A 24 -20.92 -26.08 -12.08
N LEU A 25 -20.08 -25.15 -11.59
CA LEU A 25 -18.95 -25.45 -10.72
C LEU A 25 -19.39 -26.02 -9.36
N THR A 26 -18.56 -26.90 -8.80
CA THR A 26 -18.83 -27.46 -7.47
C THR A 26 -18.58 -26.43 -6.36
N PHE A 27 -19.32 -26.55 -5.25
CA PHE A 27 -19.13 -25.66 -4.10
C PHE A 27 -17.70 -25.70 -3.53
N ASN A 28 -16.99 -26.83 -3.65
CA ASN A 28 -15.60 -26.97 -3.24
C ASN A 28 -14.66 -26.14 -4.14
N GLN A 29 -14.90 -26.12 -5.46
CA GLN A 29 -14.11 -25.30 -6.38
C GLN A 29 -14.33 -23.80 -6.15
N ILE A 30 -15.58 -23.40 -5.91
CA ILE A 30 -15.91 -22.00 -5.60
C ILE A 30 -15.30 -21.60 -4.24
N ALA A 31 -15.30 -22.51 -3.25
CA ALA A 31 -14.67 -22.31 -1.94
C ALA A 31 -13.17 -22.06 -2.07
N ASP A 32 -12.48 -22.95 -2.78
CA ASP A 32 -11.04 -22.86 -3.03
C ASP A 32 -10.69 -21.58 -3.79
N PHE A 33 -11.50 -21.18 -4.76
CA PHE A 33 -11.29 -19.97 -5.56
C PHE A 33 -11.50 -18.69 -4.76
N CYS A 34 -12.61 -18.57 -4.03
CA CYS A 34 -12.98 -17.37 -3.27
C CYS A 34 -12.26 -17.28 -1.90
N GLY A 35 -11.68 -18.38 -1.42
CA GLY A 35 -11.10 -18.44 -0.07
C GLY A 35 -12.16 -18.41 1.04
N ILE A 36 -13.38 -18.87 0.72
CA ILE A 36 -14.52 -18.92 1.64
C ILE A 36 -14.80 -20.38 1.97
N HIS A 37 -15.24 -20.67 3.20
CA HIS A 37 -15.60 -22.03 3.58
C HIS A 37 -16.83 -22.54 2.79
N THR A 38 -16.83 -23.83 2.45
CA THR A 38 -17.91 -24.47 1.66
C THR A 38 -19.29 -24.29 2.28
N LEU A 39 -19.40 -24.27 3.62
CA LEU A 39 -20.63 -23.99 4.34
C LEU A 39 -21.20 -22.60 4.06
N GLU A 40 -20.36 -21.56 3.99
CA GLU A 40 -20.82 -20.21 3.66
C GLU A 40 -21.36 -20.14 2.23
N ILE A 41 -20.74 -20.87 1.30
CA ILE A 41 -21.20 -20.96 -0.09
C ILE A 41 -22.55 -21.65 -0.19
N LYS A 42 -22.77 -22.72 0.60
CA LYS A 42 -24.09 -23.37 0.70
C LYS A 42 -25.14 -22.41 1.24
N VAL A 43 -24.84 -21.68 2.31
CA VAL A 43 -25.74 -20.66 2.87
C VAL A 43 -26.05 -19.53 1.87
N ILE A 44 -25.08 -19.16 1.02
CA ILE A 44 -25.29 -18.20 -0.08
C ILE A 44 -26.20 -18.80 -1.17
N ALA A 45 -26.01 -20.08 -1.51
CA ALA A 45 -26.81 -20.80 -2.49
C ALA A 45 -28.26 -21.00 -2.03
N ASP A 46 -28.46 -21.29 -0.74
CA ASP A 46 -29.78 -21.43 -0.10
C ASP A 46 -30.52 -20.08 0.03
N GLY A 47 -29.87 -18.97 -0.33
CA GLY A 47 -30.45 -17.62 -0.32
C GLY A 47 -30.44 -16.95 1.06
N GLU A 48 -29.88 -17.61 2.08
CA GLU A 48 -29.92 -17.15 3.48
C GLU A 48 -28.72 -16.28 3.89
N GLY A 49 -27.68 -16.17 3.05
CA GLY A 49 -26.48 -15.33 3.31
C GLY A 49 -26.38 -14.03 2.50
N SER A 50 -27.38 -13.73 1.67
CA SER A 50 -27.17 -12.95 0.43
C SER A 50 -28.11 -11.77 0.23
N ARG A 51 -29.15 -11.60 1.05
CA ARG A 51 -30.25 -10.63 0.82
C ARG A 51 -29.79 -9.17 0.63
N SER A 52 -28.55 -8.83 1.01
CA SER A 52 -27.96 -7.50 0.83
C SER A 52 -26.73 -7.45 -0.08
N VAL A 53 -26.26 -8.59 -0.61
CA VAL A 53 -25.03 -8.64 -1.42
C VAL A 53 -25.41 -8.72 -2.90
N VAL A 54 -25.07 -7.67 -3.65
CA VAL A 54 -25.28 -7.62 -5.11
C VAL A 54 -24.31 -8.59 -5.79
N SER A 55 -24.82 -9.48 -6.64
CA SER A 55 -23.98 -10.38 -7.42
C SER A 55 -23.10 -9.60 -8.39
N TYR A 56 -21.85 -10.05 -8.55
CA TYR A 56 -20.86 -9.34 -9.36
C TYR A 56 -20.09 -10.30 -10.26
N SER A 57 -20.05 -10.01 -11.56
CA SER A 57 -19.43 -10.90 -12.54
C SER A 57 -17.90 -10.84 -12.46
N PRO A 58 -17.22 -11.97 -12.17
CA PRO A 58 -15.76 -12.05 -12.17
C PRO A 58 -15.17 -11.90 -13.59
N VAL A 59 -15.95 -12.20 -14.62
CA VAL A 59 -15.52 -12.08 -16.02
C VAL A 59 -15.55 -10.63 -16.49
N SER A 60 -16.62 -9.89 -16.20
CA SER A 60 -16.68 -8.44 -16.49
C SER A 60 -15.57 -7.68 -15.77
N SER A 61 -15.22 -8.10 -14.54
CA SER A 61 -14.13 -7.51 -13.76
C SER A 61 -12.74 -8.01 -14.17
N LYS A 62 -12.63 -8.86 -15.20
CA LYS A 62 -11.37 -9.44 -15.70
C LYS A 62 -10.58 -10.23 -14.64
N GLN A 63 -11.25 -10.70 -13.58
CA GLN A 63 -10.64 -11.52 -12.54
C GLN A 63 -10.57 -12.99 -12.95
N LEU A 64 -11.50 -13.41 -13.81
CA LEU A 64 -11.62 -14.76 -14.34
C LEU A 64 -11.91 -14.72 -15.85
N THR A 65 -11.43 -15.71 -16.59
CA THR A 65 -11.74 -15.87 -18.01
C THR A 65 -12.78 -16.97 -18.20
N TRP A 66 -13.59 -16.87 -19.25
CA TRP A 66 -14.55 -17.92 -19.62
C TRP A 66 -13.88 -19.26 -19.89
N GLU A 67 -12.65 -19.26 -20.40
CA GLU A 67 -11.87 -20.47 -20.65
C GLU A 67 -11.52 -21.22 -19.36
N GLU A 68 -11.23 -20.49 -18.28
CA GLU A 68 -10.92 -21.07 -16.98
C GLU A 68 -12.18 -21.66 -16.33
N ILE A 69 -13.34 -20.99 -16.48
CA ILE A 69 -14.64 -21.50 -16.03
C ILE A 69 -14.94 -22.83 -16.72
N LYS A 70 -14.86 -22.88 -18.06
CA LYS A 70 -15.15 -24.10 -18.83
C LYS A 70 -14.25 -25.27 -18.45
N ARG A 71 -12.96 -25.01 -18.18
CA ARG A 71 -12.04 -26.04 -17.67
C ARG A 71 -12.46 -26.55 -16.30
N GLY A 72 -12.92 -25.66 -15.41
CA GLY A 72 -13.45 -26.05 -14.10
C GLY A 72 -14.78 -26.81 -14.17
N GLU A 73 -15.64 -26.51 -15.15
CA GLU A 73 -16.91 -27.20 -15.36
C GLU A 73 -16.72 -28.63 -15.88
N ASN A 74 -15.68 -28.87 -16.69
CA ASN A 74 -15.36 -30.20 -17.20
C ASN A 74 -14.70 -31.11 -16.14
N ASP A 75 -13.93 -30.54 -15.21
CA ASP A 75 -13.16 -31.28 -14.21
C ASP A 75 -13.52 -30.85 -12.77
N PRO A 76 -14.28 -31.66 -11.99
CA PRO A 76 -14.71 -31.30 -10.63
C PRO A 76 -13.56 -31.14 -9.62
N THR A 77 -12.39 -31.71 -9.91
CA THR A 77 -11.18 -31.63 -9.05
C THR A 77 -10.26 -30.47 -9.44
N TYR A 78 -10.57 -29.76 -10.53
CA TYR A 78 -9.73 -28.69 -11.04
C TYR A 78 -9.82 -27.44 -10.17
N LYS A 79 -8.65 -26.89 -9.81
CA LYS A 79 -8.53 -25.66 -9.02
C LYS A 79 -8.40 -24.45 -9.93
N ILE A 80 -9.50 -23.71 -10.02
CA ILE A 80 -9.61 -22.46 -10.78
C ILE A 80 -8.61 -21.44 -10.24
N LYS A 81 -7.84 -20.83 -11.14
CA LYS A 81 -6.88 -19.78 -10.79
C LYS A 81 -7.38 -18.42 -11.25
N VAL A 82 -7.10 -17.40 -10.43
CA VAL A 82 -7.34 -16.00 -10.78
C VAL A 82 -6.43 -15.57 -11.94
N SER A 83 -6.98 -14.76 -12.84
CA SER A 83 -6.27 -14.12 -13.95
C SER A 83 -5.02 -13.35 -13.48
N ASP A 84 -3.96 -13.38 -14.29
CA ASP A 84 -2.70 -12.68 -14.02
C ASP A 84 -2.88 -11.15 -13.98
N SER A 85 -3.90 -10.61 -14.65
CA SER A 85 -4.23 -9.18 -14.58
C SER A 85 -4.58 -8.73 -13.16
N LEU A 86 -5.35 -9.51 -12.40
CA LEU A 86 -5.68 -9.19 -11.02
C LEU A 86 -4.45 -9.29 -10.11
N LYS A 87 -3.61 -10.30 -10.32
CA LYS A 87 -2.37 -10.48 -9.55
C LYS A 87 -1.46 -9.25 -9.70
N ASN A 88 -1.32 -8.73 -10.91
CA ASN A 88 -0.51 -7.54 -11.18
C ASN A 88 -1.07 -6.29 -10.47
N ILE A 89 -2.39 -6.06 -10.51
CA ILE A 89 -3.05 -4.95 -9.80
C ILE A 89 -2.79 -5.04 -8.29
N ILE A 90 -3.02 -6.22 -7.70
CA ILE A 90 -2.81 -6.44 -6.26
C ILE A 90 -1.35 -6.23 -5.87
N ILE A 91 -0.39 -6.66 -6.71
CA ILE A 91 1.04 -6.44 -6.46
C ILE A 91 1.38 -4.95 -6.49
N GLU A 92 0.83 -4.18 -7.43
CA GLU A 92 1.04 -2.73 -7.51
C GLU A 92 0.44 -1.97 -6.31
N GLU A 93 -0.78 -2.30 -5.91
CA GLU A 93 -1.40 -1.70 -4.73
C GLU A 93 -0.61 -2.02 -3.45
N ASN A 94 -0.19 -3.27 -3.28
CA ASN A 94 0.67 -3.64 -2.16
C ASN A 94 2.00 -2.88 -2.15
N LYS A 95 2.57 -2.55 -3.31
CA LYS A 95 3.75 -1.68 -3.39
C LYS A 95 3.44 -0.24 -2.94
N ARG A 96 2.26 0.30 -3.27
CA ARG A 96 1.82 1.65 -2.86
C ARG A 96 1.53 1.74 -1.35
N LEU A 97 0.91 0.71 -0.79
CA LEU A 97 0.53 0.64 0.63
C LEU A 97 1.72 0.43 1.59
N LYS A 98 2.90 0.07 1.08
CA LYS A 98 4.14 -0.10 1.88
C LYS A 98 4.67 1.19 2.52
N LYS A 99 4.03 2.35 2.33
CA LYS A 99 4.35 3.56 3.13
C LYS A 99 3.92 3.31 4.58
N LYS A 100 4.85 2.77 5.38
CA LYS A 100 4.65 2.50 6.81
C LYS A 100 4.13 3.76 7.50
N TYR A 101 3.04 3.63 8.26
CA TYR A 101 2.49 4.73 9.04
C TYR A 101 3.57 5.33 9.93
N THR A 102 3.74 6.65 9.87
CA THR A 102 4.66 7.38 10.73
C THR A 102 3.92 7.89 11.97
N PRO A 103 4.31 7.49 13.20
CA PRO A 103 3.64 7.92 14.43
C PRO A 103 3.67 9.44 14.65
N LEU A 104 2.62 10.01 15.23
CA LEU A 104 2.45 11.46 15.43
C LEU A 104 3.63 12.13 16.16
N LYS A 105 4.11 11.53 17.25
CA LYS A 105 5.30 12.01 18.00
C LYS A 105 6.50 12.18 17.07
N GLN A 106 6.72 11.19 16.22
CA GLN A 106 7.81 11.12 15.28
C GLN A 106 7.63 12.13 14.12
N ARG A 107 6.39 12.52 13.78
CA ARG A 107 6.13 13.61 12.83
C ARG A 107 6.51 14.98 13.40
N LYS A 108 6.18 15.25 14.67
CA LYS A 108 6.59 16.48 15.35
C LYS A 108 8.11 16.61 15.42
N CYS A 109 8.80 15.54 15.81
CA CYS A 109 10.27 15.48 15.83
C CYS A 109 10.87 15.75 14.43
N ARG A 110 10.27 15.21 13.35
CA ARG A 110 10.73 15.50 11.98
C ARG A 110 10.62 16.97 11.61
N ARG A 111 9.50 17.64 11.93
CA ARG A 111 9.34 19.09 11.69
C ARG A 111 10.40 19.91 12.45
N ASN A 112 10.67 19.54 13.69
CA ASN A 112 11.71 20.14 14.52
C ASN A 112 13.12 19.95 13.93
N GLY A 113 13.41 18.76 13.41
CA GLY A 113 14.66 18.44 12.72
C GLY A 113 14.83 19.20 11.39
N ILE A 114 13.74 19.35 10.62
CA ILE A 114 13.73 20.14 9.38
C ILE A 114 14.10 21.59 9.69
N MET A 115 13.46 22.20 10.69
CA MET A 115 13.72 23.58 11.09
C MET A 115 15.16 23.78 11.57
N TRP A 116 15.71 22.80 12.29
CA TRP A 116 17.11 22.84 12.73
C TRP A 116 18.08 22.83 11.54
N LEU A 117 17.85 21.97 10.55
CA LEU A 117 18.67 21.89 9.34
C LEU A 117 18.62 23.17 8.52
N ILE A 118 17.44 23.76 8.35
CA ILE A 118 17.27 25.02 7.61
C ILE A 118 18.03 26.16 8.31
N ASN A 119 17.91 26.26 9.64
CA ASN A 119 18.59 27.31 10.41
C ASN A 119 20.12 27.14 10.42
N ARG A 120 20.62 25.90 10.48
CA ARG A 120 22.06 25.62 10.59
C ARG A 120 22.77 25.57 9.23
N TYR A 121 22.07 25.09 8.20
CA TYR A 121 22.61 24.84 6.87
C TYR A 121 21.59 25.28 5.79
N PRO A 122 21.41 26.59 5.58
CA PRO A 122 20.43 27.12 4.63
C PRO A 122 20.73 26.74 3.16
N GLU A 123 22.00 26.43 2.87
CA GLU A 123 22.50 26.03 1.54
C GLU A 123 22.03 24.64 1.09
N ILE A 124 21.55 23.80 2.01
CA ILE A 124 21.07 22.45 1.65
C ILE A 124 19.70 22.58 0.96
N PRO A 125 19.52 21.98 -0.23
CA PRO A 125 18.26 22.04 -0.94
C PRO A 125 17.16 21.21 -0.26
N ASP A 126 15.92 21.68 -0.34
CA ASP A 126 14.75 21.04 0.28
C ASP A 126 14.57 19.57 -0.08
N LYS A 127 14.96 19.19 -1.30
CA LYS A 127 14.89 17.81 -1.80
C LYS A 127 15.76 16.87 -0.95
N GLU A 128 16.96 17.29 -0.59
CA GLU A 128 17.90 16.47 0.18
C GLU A 128 17.49 16.41 1.66
N ILE A 129 16.99 17.53 2.23
CA ILE A 129 16.41 17.55 3.59
C ILE A 129 15.20 16.62 3.68
N ALA A 130 14.30 16.68 2.69
CA ALA A 130 13.12 15.82 2.63
C ALA A 130 13.50 14.34 2.56
N LYS A 131 14.54 14.01 1.79
CA LYS A 131 15.06 12.64 1.67
C LYS A 131 15.68 12.16 2.98
N LEU A 132 16.49 12.98 3.64
CA LEU A 132 17.15 12.63 4.90
C LEU A 132 16.12 12.33 6.01
N LEU A 133 15.10 13.17 6.16
CA LEU A 133 14.14 13.07 7.26
C LEU A 133 12.86 12.29 6.90
N SER A 134 12.81 11.68 5.71
CA SER A 134 11.65 10.98 5.17
C SER A 134 10.36 11.83 5.23
N SER A 135 10.47 13.09 4.82
CA SER A 135 9.37 14.06 4.73
C SER A 135 9.06 14.39 3.26
N THR A 136 8.05 15.22 3.01
CA THR A 136 7.77 15.72 1.65
C THR A 136 8.46 17.04 1.38
N LYS A 137 8.84 17.30 0.12
CA LYS A 137 9.41 18.58 -0.32
C LYS A 137 8.48 19.75 0.03
N THR A 138 7.17 19.58 -0.17
CA THR A 138 6.15 20.59 0.17
C THR A 138 6.20 20.97 1.64
N THR A 139 6.33 19.99 2.55
CA THR A 139 6.42 20.25 3.99
C THR A 139 7.70 21.01 4.34
N VAL A 140 8.82 20.66 3.71
CA VAL A 140 10.10 21.36 3.95
C VAL A 140 10.02 22.82 3.47
N SER A 141 9.51 23.05 2.26
CA SER A 141 9.35 24.41 1.72
C SER A 141 8.39 25.25 2.57
N SER A 142 7.24 24.72 2.99
CA SER A 142 6.32 25.45 3.89
C SER A 142 6.94 25.81 5.25
N ILE A 143 7.84 24.97 5.78
CA ILE A 143 8.58 25.28 7.02
C ILE A 143 9.65 26.35 6.76
N ARG A 144 10.34 26.29 5.62
CA ARG A 144 11.34 27.29 5.19
C ARG A 144 10.69 28.67 5.04
N ASP A 145 9.53 28.71 4.38
CA ASP A 145 8.77 29.94 4.12
C ASP A 145 7.93 30.39 5.33
N ARG A 146 7.95 29.63 6.44
CA ARG A 146 7.14 29.86 7.65
C ARG A 146 5.62 29.92 7.40
N THR A 147 5.15 29.30 6.31
CA THR A 147 3.73 29.22 5.91
C THR A 147 3.04 27.94 6.41
N TYR A 148 3.74 27.13 7.21
CA TYR A 148 3.18 25.92 7.77
C TYR A 148 2.14 26.23 8.88
N TRP A 149 0.98 25.55 8.84
CA TRP A 149 -0.17 25.84 9.72
C TRP A 149 0.13 25.79 11.24
N ASP A 150 1.15 25.03 11.66
CA ASP A 150 1.50 24.81 13.07
C ASP A 150 2.90 25.38 13.40
N MET A 151 3.26 26.52 12.80
CA MET A 151 4.62 27.08 12.90
C MET A 151 5.03 27.38 14.35
N SER A 152 4.09 27.87 15.17
CA SER A 152 4.32 28.23 16.57
C SER A 152 4.79 27.07 17.45
N ASN A 153 4.42 25.84 17.09
CA ASN A 153 4.77 24.63 17.86
C ASN A 153 6.04 23.93 17.33
N ILE A 154 6.70 24.47 16.30
CA ILE A 154 7.93 23.90 15.74
C ILE A 154 9.13 24.48 16.46
N THR A 155 9.85 23.64 17.20
CA THR A 155 11.07 24.02 17.91
C THR A 155 12.29 23.41 17.21
N PRO A 156 13.30 24.20 16.79
CA PRO A 156 14.50 23.64 16.17
C PRO A 156 15.21 22.68 17.14
N ARG A 157 15.36 21.41 16.75
CA ARG A 157 16.12 20.39 17.51
C ARG A 157 16.94 19.54 16.56
N ASP A 158 18.12 19.14 17.01
CA ASP A 158 19.04 18.35 16.20
C ASP A 158 18.40 16.99 15.79
N PRO A 159 18.28 16.70 14.48
CA PRO A 159 17.69 15.45 14.00
C PRO A 159 18.50 14.20 14.37
N VAL A 160 19.81 14.32 14.62
CA VAL A 160 20.65 13.20 15.07
C VAL A 160 20.32 12.84 16.52
N LEU A 161 20.20 13.83 17.40
CA LEU A 161 19.79 13.63 18.80
C LEU A 161 18.36 13.10 18.91
N LEU A 162 17.50 13.43 17.95
CA LEU A 162 16.14 12.91 17.85
C LEU A 162 16.08 11.48 17.27
N GLY A 163 17.21 10.89 16.88
CA GLY A 163 17.30 9.55 16.29
C GLY A 163 16.64 9.44 14.91
N LEU A 164 16.56 10.55 14.16
CA LEU A 164 15.93 10.59 12.83
C LEU A 164 16.91 10.33 11.70
N CYS A 165 18.18 10.67 11.90
CA CYS A 165 19.27 10.43 10.95
C CYS A 165 20.58 10.13 11.70
N HIS A 166 21.57 9.60 10.99
CA HIS A 166 22.91 9.40 11.55
C HIS A 166 23.79 10.61 11.28
N GLN A 167 24.80 10.82 12.14
CA GLN A 167 25.79 11.89 11.97
C GLN A 167 26.50 11.81 10.61
N LYS A 168 26.75 10.58 10.11
CA LYS A 168 27.38 10.34 8.80
C LYS A 168 26.58 10.96 7.66
N ASP A 169 25.26 10.84 7.68
CA ASP A 169 24.38 11.34 6.62
C ASP A 169 24.35 12.87 6.59
N VAL A 170 24.33 13.49 7.78
CA VAL A 170 24.38 14.96 7.91
C VAL A 170 25.73 15.51 7.45
N ASN A 171 26.83 14.84 7.81
CA ASN A 171 28.18 15.22 7.39
C ASN A 171 28.33 15.10 5.86
N ALA A 172 27.82 14.03 5.25
CA ALA A 172 27.85 13.86 3.80
C ALA A 172 27.10 14.98 3.05
N LEU A 173 25.92 15.41 3.55
CA LEU A 173 25.21 16.55 2.97
C LEU A 173 25.97 17.86 3.18
N LYS A 174 26.57 18.05 4.35
CA LYS A 174 27.39 19.22 4.65
C LYS A 174 28.58 19.30 3.69
N GLU A 175 29.29 18.21 3.47
CA GLU A 175 30.44 18.18 2.55
C GLU A 175 30.01 18.47 1.09
N LYS A 176 28.88 17.90 0.68
CA LYS A 176 28.37 18.08 -0.68
C LYS A 176 27.93 19.51 -0.99
N TYR A 177 27.33 20.22 -0.04
CA TYR A 177 26.71 21.54 -0.29
C TYR A 177 27.47 22.71 0.34
N VAL A 178 28.09 22.55 1.51
CA VAL A 178 28.71 23.66 2.26
C VAL A 178 30.19 23.85 1.89
N THR A 179 30.97 22.78 1.72
CA THR A 179 32.39 22.91 1.32
C THR A 179 32.55 23.25 -0.15
N ASN A 180 31.65 22.80 -1.02
CA ASN A 180 31.69 23.12 -2.45
C ASN A 180 31.44 24.61 -2.75
N ASN A 181 30.78 25.35 -1.85
CA ASN A 181 30.50 26.78 -2.01
C ASN A 181 31.61 27.69 -1.46
N ARG A 182 32.62 27.17 -0.75
CA ARG A 182 33.78 27.95 -0.27
C ARG A 182 35.00 27.91 -1.18
N SER A 183 35.00 27.02 -2.18
CA SER A 183 36.11 26.87 -3.15
C SER A 183 35.80 27.51 -4.51
N LYS A 184 34.85 28.45 -4.56
CA LYS A 184 34.55 29.30 -5.73
C LYS A 184 34.59 30.76 -5.33
#